data_AF-A0A4S4MUQ7-F1
#
_entry.id   AF-A0A4S4MUQ7-F1
#
_cell.length_a   1.000
_cell.length_b   1.000
_cell.length_c   1.000
_cell.angle_alpha   90.00
_cell.angle_beta   90.00
_cell.angle_gamma   90.00
#
_symmetry.space_group_name_H-M   'P 1'
#
loop_
_entity.id
_entity.type
_entity.pdbx_description
1 polymer ?
#
loop_
_entity_poly.entity_id
_entity_poly.type
_entity_poly.pdbx_seq_one_letter_code
_entity_poly.pdbx_strand_id
1 'polypeptide(L)'
;MPAITPKQRISTSRPPLPVANANPSLADLSRPPPVKFQEIIRDGQATVVGRVKIPTPTGHAFILRRLDTGAVSLTTMFRAAFPSASDDAEKVESSWVKNNYDVAGHNRTGKSRFAGTWVSPETAKQLAEVYRLGPIIAALADANPDPNVVYRKATKTTQPPTGSPAATATPTQPPAVPADLPSWTPLTPAATSVASTVTATSTTVTTSPTKTSRAPATSPAATRRSTRLKSPAPAPAPPKTPRPSRAARERERERERDTVGSDETAVEHEEASEAAKVAEVDMAEDLREQKELIERLKAERAQKAQESIDDMEEDVAAEASIGQKRGREDEKEELRLNIKEPETEERAIATNKRVAGVSAQHKSLAWGTLLFAVGMGAVSFIPSIPSLAGYF
;
A
#
# COMPACT_ATOMS: atom_id res chain seq x y z
N MET A 1 -17.52 -1.70 -34.50
CA MET A 1 -17.03 -1.07 -33.25
C MET A 1 -16.39 0.26 -33.61
N PRO A 2 -16.85 1.40 -33.06
CA PRO A 2 -16.16 2.67 -33.26
C PRO A 2 -14.80 2.64 -32.56
N ALA A 3 -13.75 3.13 -33.22
CA ALA A 3 -12.46 3.33 -32.58
C ALA A 3 -12.55 4.54 -31.64
N ILE A 4 -12.51 4.30 -30.33
CA ILE A 4 -12.47 5.37 -29.33
C ILE A 4 -11.05 5.94 -29.33
N THR A 5 -10.80 6.97 -30.14
CA THR A 5 -9.52 7.65 -30.20
C THR A 5 -9.21 8.25 -28.82
N PRO A 6 -8.10 7.86 -28.15
CA PRO A 6 -7.82 8.32 -26.79
C PRO A 6 -7.53 9.82 -26.80
N LYS A 7 -8.43 10.61 -26.20
CA LYS A 7 -8.33 12.07 -26.11
C LYS A 7 -7.26 12.49 -25.10
N GLN A 8 -5.99 12.34 -25.48
CA GLN A 8 -4.83 12.80 -24.71
C GLN A 8 -4.96 14.30 -24.43
N ARG A 9 -5.08 14.68 -23.15
CA ARG A 9 -5.14 16.09 -22.73
C ARG A 9 -3.73 16.58 -22.42
N ILE A 10 -2.95 16.85 -23.46
CA ILE A 10 -1.53 17.22 -23.37
C ILE A 10 -1.38 18.70 -22.96
N SER A 11 -1.84 19.06 -21.77
CA SER A 11 -1.82 20.45 -21.24
C SER A 11 -1.01 20.62 -19.96
N THR A 12 -0.28 19.59 -19.52
CA THR A 12 0.65 19.69 -18.38
C THR A 12 1.97 19.02 -18.71
N SER A 13 3.08 19.75 -18.53
CA SER A 13 4.43 19.21 -18.66
C SER A 13 4.65 18.05 -17.69
N ARG A 14 5.33 16.99 -18.13
CA ARG A 14 5.59 15.83 -17.27
C ARG A 14 6.55 16.23 -16.14
N PRO A 15 6.27 15.88 -14.87
CA PRO A 15 7.20 16.11 -13.79
C PRO A 15 8.53 15.36 -14.03
N PRO A 16 9.67 15.90 -13.55
CA PRO A 16 10.96 15.25 -13.71
C PRO A 16 11.00 13.92 -12.94
N LEU A 17 11.23 12.82 -13.66
CA LEU A 17 11.32 11.49 -13.05
C LEU A 17 12.56 11.39 -12.15
N PRO A 18 12.49 10.64 -11.02
CA PRO A 18 13.59 10.55 -10.06
C PRO A 18 14.67 9.56 -10.56
N VAL A 19 15.36 9.91 -11.65
CA VAL A 19 16.33 9.05 -12.35
C VAL A 19 17.52 8.61 -11.48
N ALA A 20 17.88 9.40 -10.46
CA ALA A 20 18.90 9.02 -9.47
C ALA A 20 18.48 7.83 -8.58
N ASN A 21 17.17 7.57 -8.48
CA ASN A 21 16.59 6.45 -7.73
C ASN A 21 16.20 5.26 -8.63
N ALA A 22 16.61 5.26 -9.90
CA ALA A 22 16.26 4.20 -10.86
C ALA A 22 16.84 2.85 -10.45
N ASN A 23 16.04 1.79 -10.58
CA ASN A 23 16.41 0.42 -10.22
C ASN A 23 17.49 -0.14 -11.17
N PRO A 24 18.74 -0.38 -10.71
CA PRO A 24 19.82 -0.85 -11.57
C PRO A 24 19.55 -2.27 -12.10
N SER A 25 18.82 -3.10 -11.35
CA SER A 25 18.51 -4.48 -11.73
C SER A 25 17.58 -4.61 -12.95
N LEU A 26 17.09 -3.50 -13.52
CA LEU A 26 16.32 -3.50 -14.77
C LEU A 26 17.20 -3.59 -16.01
N ALA A 27 18.49 -3.24 -15.93
CA ALA A 27 19.41 -3.32 -17.07
C ALA A 27 19.70 -4.77 -17.51
N ASP A 28 19.77 -5.71 -16.55
CA ASP A 28 20.16 -7.10 -16.80
C ASP A 28 18.98 -8.01 -17.23
N LEU A 29 17.75 -7.50 -17.20
CA LEU A 29 16.51 -8.28 -17.44
C LEU A 29 16.21 -8.50 -18.93
N SER A 30 17.19 -9.08 -19.64
CA SER A 30 17.04 -9.57 -21.02
C SER A 30 15.93 -10.61 -21.20
N ARG A 31 15.59 -11.34 -20.13
CA ARG A 31 14.43 -12.24 -20.05
C ARG A 31 13.48 -11.76 -18.94
N PRO A 32 12.20 -11.45 -19.25
CA PRO A 32 11.26 -10.99 -18.23
C PRO A 32 10.97 -12.09 -17.20
N PRO A 33 10.82 -11.76 -15.90
CA PRO A 33 10.50 -12.76 -14.88
C PRO A 33 9.10 -13.36 -15.09
N PRO A 34 8.85 -14.64 -14.78
CA PRO A 34 7.59 -15.31 -15.08
C PRO A 34 6.42 -14.70 -14.30
N VAL A 35 5.35 -14.38 -15.04
CA VAL A 35 4.05 -13.96 -14.47
C VAL A 35 3.47 -15.10 -13.64
N LYS A 36 2.96 -14.79 -12.45
CA LYS A 36 2.19 -15.73 -11.62
C LYS A 36 0.80 -15.17 -11.37
N PHE A 37 -0.22 -15.97 -11.60
CA PHE A 37 -1.61 -15.59 -11.32
C PHE A 37 -2.00 -15.92 -9.87
N GLN A 38 -2.90 -15.12 -9.30
CA GLN A 38 -3.45 -15.32 -7.97
C GLN A 38 -4.88 -14.79 -7.91
N GLU A 39 -5.82 -15.60 -7.42
CA GLU A 39 -7.19 -15.16 -7.15
C GLU A 39 -7.21 -14.38 -5.82
N ILE A 40 -7.64 -13.12 -5.86
CA ILE A 40 -7.83 -12.27 -4.69
C ILE A 40 -9.33 -12.03 -4.51
N ILE A 41 -9.87 -12.42 -3.36
CA ILE A 41 -11.28 -12.19 -3.00
C ILE A 41 -11.37 -10.94 -2.11
N ARG A 42 -12.22 -9.99 -2.48
CA ARG A 42 -12.58 -8.81 -1.68
C ARG A 42 -14.08 -8.54 -1.80
N ASP A 43 -14.74 -8.33 -0.67
CA ASP A 43 -16.16 -7.96 -0.58
C ASP A 43 -17.06 -8.91 -1.41
N GLY A 44 -16.83 -10.22 -1.26
CA GLY A 44 -17.50 -11.27 -2.04
C GLY A 44 -16.98 -11.46 -3.48
N GLN A 45 -16.33 -10.46 -4.08
CA GLN A 45 -15.87 -10.53 -5.46
C GLN A 45 -14.46 -11.14 -5.57
N ALA A 46 -14.36 -12.26 -6.29
CA ALA A 46 -13.09 -12.79 -6.77
C ALA A 46 -12.56 -11.97 -7.95
N THR A 47 -11.27 -11.63 -7.94
CA THR A 47 -10.55 -11.04 -9.08
C THR A 47 -9.22 -11.75 -9.25
N VAL A 48 -8.94 -12.28 -10.44
CA VAL A 48 -7.64 -12.89 -10.74
C VAL A 48 -6.64 -11.81 -11.13
N VAL A 49 -5.49 -11.81 -10.46
CA VAL A 49 -4.42 -10.82 -10.63
C VAL A 49 -3.15 -11.54 -11.09
N GLY A 50 -2.62 -11.13 -12.23
CA GLY A 50 -1.26 -11.48 -12.66
C GLY A 50 -0.25 -10.60 -11.94
N ARG A 51 0.82 -11.21 -11.42
CA ARG A 51 1.92 -10.51 -10.75
C ARG A 51 3.27 -10.93 -11.28
N VAL A 52 4.17 -9.96 -11.46
CA VAL A 52 5.60 -10.20 -11.73
C VAL A 52 6.42 -9.77 -10.53
N LYS A 53 7.34 -10.63 -10.09
CA LYS A 53 8.32 -10.30 -9.04
C LYS A 53 9.56 -9.67 -9.68
N ILE A 54 9.91 -8.47 -9.25
CA ILE A 54 11.07 -7.71 -9.76
C ILE A 54 12.10 -7.53 -8.62
N PRO A 55 13.40 -7.80 -8.84
CA PRO A 55 14.43 -7.49 -7.87
C PRO A 55 14.62 -5.97 -7.72
N THR A 56 14.85 -5.50 -6.49
CA THR A 56 15.22 -4.11 -6.19
C THR A 56 16.42 -4.12 -5.23
N PRO A 57 17.23 -3.04 -5.13
CA PRO A 57 18.34 -2.98 -4.16
C PRO A 57 17.87 -3.13 -2.70
N THR A 58 16.62 -2.76 -2.43
CA THR A 58 15.92 -2.88 -1.13
C THR A 58 15.24 -4.23 -0.91
N GLY A 59 15.29 -5.15 -1.88
CA GLY A 59 14.64 -6.46 -1.82
C GLY A 59 13.88 -6.80 -3.10
N HIS A 60 12.54 -6.74 -3.05
CA HIS A 60 11.67 -7.14 -4.15
C HIS A 60 10.43 -6.26 -4.26
N ALA A 61 10.10 -5.84 -5.49
CA ALA A 61 8.82 -5.25 -5.85
C ALA A 61 7.92 -6.29 -6.56
N PHE A 62 6.61 -6.01 -6.61
CA PHE A 62 5.64 -6.78 -7.38
C PHE A 62 4.80 -5.85 -8.23
N ILE A 63 4.87 -5.96 -9.56
CA ILE A 63 3.93 -5.28 -10.46
C ILE A 63 2.66 -6.12 -10.58
N LEU A 64 1.50 -5.48 -10.49
CA LEU A 64 0.19 -6.13 -10.53
C LEU A 64 -0.60 -5.73 -11.78
N ARG A 65 -1.16 -6.72 -12.49
CA ARG A 65 -2.16 -6.57 -13.54
C ARG A 65 -3.44 -7.33 -13.17
N ARG A 66 -4.58 -6.66 -13.30
CA ARG A 66 -5.91 -7.26 -13.20
C ARG A 66 -6.29 -7.93 -14.51
N LEU A 67 -6.77 -9.16 -14.45
CA LEU A 67 -7.22 -9.88 -15.66
C LEU A 67 -8.66 -9.53 -16.06
N ASP A 68 -9.48 -9.00 -15.14
CA ASP A 68 -10.89 -8.66 -15.42
C ASP A 68 -11.05 -7.39 -16.27
N THR A 69 -10.10 -6.44 -16.17
CA THR A 69 -10.07 -5.20 -16.97
C THR A 69 -8.78 -5.04 -17.78
N GLY A 70 -7.85 -5.99 -17.71
CA GLY A 70 -6.50 -5.86 -18.25
C GLY A 70 -5.61 -4.80 -17.56
N ALA A 71 -6.14 -4.05 -16.58
CA ALA A 71 -5.52 -2.86 -16.02
C ALA A 71 -4.24 -3.15 -15.21
N VAL A 72 -3.25 -2.28 -15.30
CA VAL A 72 -1.97 -2.39 -14.56
C VAL A 72 -1.90 -1.33 -13.46
N SER A 73 -1.34 -1.67 -12.30
CA SER A 73 -1.19 -0.74 -11.17
C SER A 73 0.03 0.17 -11.35
N LEU A 74 -0.22 1.43 -11.68
CA LEU A 74 0.79 2.48 -11.89
C LEU A 74 1.73 2.64 -10.69
N THR A 75 1.17 2.63 -9.47
CA THR A 75 1.95 2.79 -8.23
C THR A 75 2.92 1.64 -8.02
N THR A 76 2.54 0.41 -8.38
CA THR A 76 3.46 -0.73 -8.34
C THR A 76 4.54 -0.68 -9.42
N MET A 77 4.23 -0.15 -10.62
CA MET A 77 5.23 0.11 -11.65
C MET A 77 6.25 1.16 -11.18
N PHE A 78 5.78 2.27 -10.62
CA PHE A 78 6.63 3.35 -10.12
C PHE A 78 7.57 2.86 -9.01
N ARG A 79 7.07 2.13 -8.00
CA ARG A 79 7.90 1.57 -6.92
C ARG A 79 8.90 0.49 -7.40
N ALA A 80 8.60 -0.22 -8.50
CA ALA A 80 9.52 -1.18 -9.09
C ALA A 80 10.62 -0.51 -9.95
N ALA A 81 10.31 0.62 -10.57
CA ALA A 81 11.24 1.43 -11.35
C ALA A 81 12.13 2.32 -10.47
N PHE A 82 11.58 2.89 -9.39
CA PHE A 82 12.23 3.87 -8.52
C PHE A 82 12.16 3.47 -7.03
N PRO A 83 12.81 2.38 -6.60
CA PRO A 83 12.64 1.79 -5.26
C PRO A 83 13.14 2.63 -4.08
N SER A 84 13.81 3.76 -4.34
CA SER A 84 14.22 4.75 -3.33
C SER A 84 13.59 6.15 -3.54
N ALA A 85 12.58 6.27 -4.40
CA ALA A 85 11.80 7.51 -4.53
C ALA A 85 10.86 7.72 -3.33
N SER A 86 10.49 8.98 -3.07
CA SER A 86 9.51 9.35 -2.06
C SER A 86 8.07 9.05 -2.50
N ASP A 87 7.17 8.80 -1.55
CA ASP A 87 5.73 8.67 -1.84
C ASP A 87 5.14 9.96 -2.45
N ASP A 88 5.77 11.11 -2.25
CA ASP A 88 5.37 12.38 -2.90
C ASP A 88 5.68 12.39 -4.40
N ALA A 89 6.84 11.87 -4.82
CA ALA A 89 7.15 11.71 -6.25
C ALA A 89 6.18 10.73 -6.93
N GLU A 90 5.77 9.65 -6.23
CA GLU A 90 4.71 8.75 -6.70
C GLU A 90 3.36 9.45 -6.82
N LYS A 91 3.02 10.33 -5.86
CA LYS A 91 1.78 11.12 -5.85
C LYS A 91 1.74 12.13 -7.00
N VAL A 92 2.85 12.82 -7.25
CA VAL A 92 3.00 13.80 -8.34
C VAL A 92 2.86 13.12 -9.71
N GLU A 93 3.59 12.03 -9.96
CA GLU A 93 3.46 11.26 -11.21
C GLU A 93 2.06 10.62 -11.34
N SER A 94 1.48 10.12 -10.23
CA SER A 94 0.10 9.62 -10.21
C SER A 94 -0.95 10.71 -10.46
N SER A 95 -0.65 11.97 -10.19
CA SER A 95 -1.51 13.12 -10.50
C SER A 95 -1.40 13.46 -11.99
N TRP A 96 -0.16 13.59 -12.49
CA TRP A 96 0.10 13.85 -13.91
C TRP A 96 -0.53 12.78 -14.83
N VAL A 97 -0.39 11.49 -14.50
CA VAL A 97 -1.00 10.42 -15.32
C VAL A 97 -2.54 10.51 -15.35
N LYS A 98 -3.21 10.88 -14.24
CA LYS A 98 -4.68 11.07 -14.23
C LYS A 98 -5.15 12.24 -15.07
N ASN A 99 -4.31 13.27 -15.22
CA ASN A 99 -4.66 14.48 -15.97
C ASN A 99 -4.47 14.29 -17.49
N ASN A 100 -3.50 13.46 -17.91
CA ASN A 100 -3.11 13.31 -19.32
C ASN A 100 -3.70 12.06 -20.00
N TYR A 101 -4.02 11.00 -19.24
CA TYR A 101 -4.50 9.72 -19.75
C TYR A 101 -5.89 9.35 -19.20
N ASP A 102 -6.65 8.57 -19.96
CA ASP A 102 -7.91 8.03 -19.46
C ASP A 102 -7.68 6.94 -18.40
N VAL A 103 -8.11 7.26 -17.18
CA VAL A 103 -8.08 6.39 -15.99
C VAL A 103 -9.49 5.93 -15.58
N ALA A 104 -10.54 6.35 -16.29
CA ALA A 104 -11.91 5.91 -16.06
C ALA A 104 -12.08 4.42 -16.40
N GLY A 105 -13.09 3.77 -15.80
CA GLY A 105 -13.36 2.32 -15.95
C GLY A 105 -12.34 1.40 -15.24
N HIS A 106 -11.05 1.66 -15.39
CA HIS A 106 -9.95 0.89 -14.80
C HIS A 106 -9.94 0.99 -13.25
N ASN A 107 -10.22 2.19 -12.73
CA ASN A 107 -10.36 2.46 -11.31
C ASN A 107 -11.83 2.30 -10.88
N ARG A 108 -12.24 1.07 -10.55
CA ARG A 108 -13.59 0.81 -10.02
C ARG A 108 -13.88 1.66 -8.77
N THR A 109 -15.09 2.20 -8.71
CA THR A 109 -15.65 2.87 -7.52
C THR A 109 -16.11 1.83 -6.48
N GLY A 110 -16.40 2.28 -5.25
CA GLY A 110 -16.90 1.43 -4.17
C GLY A 110 -15.82 0.73 -3.33
N LYS A 111 -16.26 -0.17 -2.44
CA LYS A 111 -15.44 -0.79 -1.38
C LYS A 111 -14.37 -1.76 -1.92
N SER A 112 -14.73 -2.57 -2.92
CA SER A 112 -13.85 -3.61 -3.49
C SER A 112 -12.73 -3.06 -4.41
N ARG A 113 -12.51 -1.74 -4.42
CA ARG A 113 -11.42 -1.13 -5.20
C ARG A 113 -10.05 -1.58 -4.69
N PHE A 114 -9.15 -1.89 -5.62
CA PHE A 114 -7.74 -2.05 -5.31
C PHE A 114 -7.10 -0.69 -5.02
N ALA A 115 -6.07 -0.67 -4.19
CA ALA A 115 -5.35 0.56 -3.85
C ALA A 115 -4.47 1.05 -5.01
N GLY A 116 -4.07 2.33 -4.96
CA GLY A 116 -3.27 2.98 -5.99
C GLY A 116 -4.06 3.38 -7.24
N THR A 117 -3.37 3.96 -8.22
CA THR A 117 -3.92 4.30 -9.54
C THR A 117 -3.75 3.11 -10.48
N TRP A 118 -4.80 2.76 -11.22
CA TRP A 118 -4.79 1.72 -12.24
C TRP A 118 -4.96 2.34 -13.63
N VAL A 119 -4.22 1.84 -14.62
CA VAL A 119 -4.16 2.37 -15.99
C VAL A 119 -4.44 1.28 -17.02
N SER A 120 -4.80 1.68 -18.24
CA SER A 120 -4.97 0.76 -19.39
C SER A 120 -3.67 0.02 -19.72
N PRO A 121 -3.71 -1.17 -20.35
CA PRO A 121 -2.51 -1.89 -20.77
C PRO A 121 -1.66 -1.11 -21.78
N GLU A 122 -2.28 -0.33 -22.66
CA GLU A 122 -1.54 0.48 -23.65
C GLU A 122 -0.88 1.71 -23.02
N THR A 123 -1.56 2.37 -22.08
CA THR A 123 -0.96 3.41 -21.23
C THR A 123 0.18 2.82 -20.38
N ALA A 124 0.02 1.59 -19.87
CA ALA A 124 1.07 0.92 -19.12
C ALA A 124 2.31 0.65 -20.00
N LYS A 125 2.16 0.19 -21.25
CA LYS A 125 3.28 0.01 -22.20
C LYS A 125 4.03 1.32 -22.43
N GLN A 126 3.32 2.40 -22.75
CA GLN A 126 3.92 3.74 -22.97
C GLN A 126 4.71 4.25 -21.75
N LEU A 127 4.17 4.08 -20.53
CA LEU A 127 4.87 4.46 -19.31
C LEU A 127 6.04 3.50 -19.00
N ALA A 128 5.94 2.22 -19.37
CA ALA A 128 6.96 1.22 -19.15
C ALA A 128 8.23 1.44 -19.96
N GLU A 129 8.15 2.02 -21.16
CA GLU A 129 9.32 2.42 -21.94
C GLU A 129 10.17 3.43 -21.15
N VAL A 130 9.54 4.51 -20.66
CA VAL A 130 10.22 5.56 -19.90
C VAL A 130 10.70 5.06 -18.53
N TYR A 131 9.99 4.12 -17.92
CA TYR A 131 10.40 3.46 -16.67
C TYR A 131 11.44 2.32 -16.86
N ARG A 132 11.86 2.02 -18.10
CA ARG A 132 12.72 0.86 -18.43
C ARG A 132 12.16 -0.51 -17.99
N LEU A 133 10.83 -0.61 -17.95
CA LEU A 133 10.06 -1.82 -17.63
C LEU A 133 9.45 -2.50 -18.87
N GLY A 134 9.65 -1.95 -20.08
CA GLY A 134 9.00 -2.38 -21.34
C GLY A 134 8.85 -3.89 -21.53
N PRO A 135 9.94 -4.69 -21.56
CA PRO A 135 9.86 -6.15 -21.75
C PRO A 135 9.04 -6.88 -20.69
N ILE A 136 9.01 -6.36 -19.46
CA ILE A 136 8.28 -6.94 -18.33
C ILE A 136 6.79 -6.62 -18.43
N ILE A 137 6.45 -5.41 -18.87
CA ILE A 137 5.04 -4.98 -19.02
C ILE A 137 4.40 -5.56 -20.28
N ALA A 138 5.16 -5.74 -21.37
CA ALA A 138 4.71 -6.53 -22.52
C ALA A 138 4.36 -7.96 -22.10
N ALA A 139 5.32 -8.68 -21.50
CA ALA A 139 5.09 -10.04 -21.01
C ALA A 139 3.96 -10.16 -19.97
N LEU A 140 3.71 -9.13 -19.17
CA LEU A 140 2.58 -9.09 -18.23
C LEU A 140 1.24 -8.76 -18.93
N ALA A 141 1.23 -7.94 -19.98
CA ALA A 141 0.04 -7.60 -20.76
C ALA A 141 -0.43 -8.77 -21.65
N ASP A 142 0.51 -9.50 -22.23
CA ASP A 142 0.22 -10.61 -23.15
C ASP A 142 -0.07 -11.94 -22.42
N ALA A 143 0.32 -12.05 -21.14
CA ALA A 143 0.06 -13.24 -20.33
C ALA A 143 -1.43 -13.43 -20.02
N ASN A 144 -1.96 -14.58 -20.38
CA ASN A 144 -3.32 -15.03 -20.08
C ASN A 144 -3.31 -16.15 -19.02
N PRO A 145 -4.36 -16.27 -18.19
CA PRO A 145 -4.52 -17.42 -17.29
C PRO A 145 -4.82 -18.69 -18.10
N ASP A 146 -4.32 -19.82 -17.63
CA ASP A 146 -4.79 -21.13 -18.05
C ASP A 146 -6.20 -21.37 -17.47
N PRO A 147 -7.24 -21.58 -18.30
CA PRO A 147 -8.61 -21.76 -17.82
C PRO A 147 -8.80 -23.04 -16.99
N ASN A 148 -7.89 -24.02 -17.11
CA ASN A 148 -7.98 -25.31 -16.40
C ASN A 148 -7.34 -25.26 -15.00
N VAL A 149 -6.57 -24.21 -14.68
CA VAL A 149 -5.84 -24.10 -13.41
C VAL A 149 -6.69 -23.37 -12.38
N VAL A 150 -7.22 -24.12 -11.41
CA VAL A 150 -7.86 -23.54 -10.22
C VAL A 150 -6.79 -22.82 -9.39
N TYR A 151 -6.77 -21.50 -9.47
CA TYR A 151 -5.78 -20.68 -8.76
C TYR A 151 -5.93 -20.79 -7.24
N ARG A 152 -4.81 -20.86 -6.52
CA ARG A 152 -4.81 -20.88 -5.06
C ARG A 152 -5.40 -19.57 -4.52
N LYS A 153 -6.65 -19.64 -4.07
CA LYS A 153 -7.39 -18.56 -3.41
C LYS A 153 -6.53 -17.88 -2.35
N ALA A 154 -6.37 -16.57 -2.48
CA ALA A 154 -5.73 -15.73 -1.47
C ALA A 154 -6.72 -15.44 -0.34
N THR A 155 -7.08 -16.47 0.43
CA THR A 155 -7.79 -16.29 1.70
C THR A 155 -6.91 -15.40 2.57
N LYS A 156 -7.30 -14.13 2.71
CA LYS A 156 -6.60 -13.13 3.53
C LYS A 156 -6.94 -13.36 5.00
N THR A 157 -6.70 -14.58 5.47
CA THR A 157 -6.84 -14.96 6.87
C THR A 157 -5.76 -14.21 7.64
N THR A 158 -6.13 -13.09 8.26
CA THR A 158 -5.39 -12.48 9.36
C THR A 158 -5.50 -13.39 10.59
N GLN A 159 -4.89 -14.57 10.47
CA GLN A 159 -4.68 -15.47 11.59
C GLN A 159 -3.62 -14.80 12.48
N PRO A 160 -3.88 -14.55 13.77
CA PRO A 160 -2.82 -14.19 14.69
C PRO A 160 -1.80 -15.35 14.72
N PRO A 161 -0.51 -15.08 15.02
CA PRO A 161 0.52 -16.11 15.10
C PRO A 161 0.34 -16.96 16.38
N THR A 162 -0.71 -17.78 16.42
CA THR A 162 -0.85 -18.89 17.36
C THR A 162 0.30 -19.86 17.11
N GLY A 163 1.16 -20.02 18.12
CA GLY A 163 2.43 -20.75 17.99
C GLY A 163 2.26 -22.21 17.57
N SER A 164 3.30 -22.75 16.94
CA SER A 164 3.34 -24.15 16.50
C SER A 164 3.01 -25.11 17.66
N PRO A 165 2.12 -26.09 17.48
CA PRO A 165 2.20 -27.30 18.29
C PRO A 165 3.54 -27.97 17.98
N ALA A 166 4.31 -28.30 19.01
CA ALA A 166 5.51 -29.11 18.83
C ALA A 166 5.08 -30.51 18.38
N ALA A 167 5.63 -30.98 17.26
CA ALA A 167 5.41 -32.35 16.82
C ALA A 167 6.20 -33.30 17.74
N THR A 168 5.50 -33.94 18.68
CA THR A 168 6.07 -35.02 19.50
C THR A 168 6.58 -36.13 18.59
N ALA A 169 7.89 -36.36 18.61
CA ALA A 169 8.50 -37.43 17.82
C ALA A 169 8.22 -38.80 18.46
N THR A 170 7.34 -39.59 17.87
CA THR A 170 7.17 -41.02 18.18
C THR A 170 8.27 -41.83 17.47
N PRO A 171 9.14 -42.55 18.18
CA PRO A 171 10.18 -43.38 17.57
C PRO A 171 9.62 -44.74 17.15
N THR A 172 9.19 -44.88 15.90
CA THR A 172 8.82 -46.18 15.33
C THR A 172 10.07 -46.98 14.96
N GLN A 173 10.17 -48.22 15.45
CA GLN A 173 11.28 -49.12 15.15
C GLN A 173 11.29 -49.55 13.66
N PRO A 174 12.46 -49.74 13.04
CA PRO A 174 12.57 -50.53 11.82
C PRO A 174 12.54 -52.03 12.14
N PRO A 175 11.72 -52.85 11.46
CA PRO A 175 11.85 -54.31 11.52
C PRO A 175 13.10 -54.75 10.75
N ALA A 176 13.89 -55.65 11.35
CA ALA A 176 15.08 -56.22 10.70
C ALA A 176 14.69 -57.36 9.74
N VAL A 177 15.25 -57.33 8.53
CA VAL A 177 15.24 -58.44 7.55
C VAL A 177 16.66 -58.53 7.00
N PRO A 178 17.28 -59.73 6.90
CA PRO A 178 18.71 -59.87 6.61
C PRO A 178 19.08 -59.50 5.17
N ALA A 179 20.35 -59.16 4.99
CA ALA A 179 20.93 -58.89 3.68
C ALA A 179 21.31 -60.17 2.94
N ASP A 180 21.28 -60.11 1.61
CA ASP A 180 22.20 -60.88 0.77
C ASP A 180 22.66 -60.03 -0.44
N LEU A 181 23.73 -60.49 -1.10
CA LEU A 181 24.61 -59.72 -2.00
C LEU A 181 24.20 -59.86 -3.51
N PRO A 182 24.89 -59.24 -4.51
CA PRO A 182 26.13 -58.45 -4.47
C PRO A 182 26.19 -57.10 -5.25
N SER A 183 27.09 -56.26 -4.74
CA SER A 183 27.84 -55.19 -5.43
C SER A 183 28.14 -55.38 -6.93
N TRP A 184 27.87 -54.37 -7.75
CA TRP A 184 28.62 -54.05 -8.98
C TRP A 184 29.00 -52.55 -9.03
N THR A 185 30.05 -52.21 -9.78
CA THR A 185 30.86 -50.98 -9.61
C THR A 185 30.53 -49.83 -10.58
N PRO A 186 30.91 -48.57 -10.24
CA PRO A 186 30.75 -47.42 -11.12
C PRO A 186 31.94 -47.22 -12.07
N LEU A 187 31.68 -46.78 -13.32
CA LEU A 187 32.70 -46.28 -14.25
C LEU A 187 32.12 -45.21 -15.20
N THR A 188 32.84 -44.09 -15.30
CA THR A 188 32.82 -43.11 -16.40
C THR A 188 34.19 -43.17 -17.09
N PRO A 189 34.49 -42.42 -18.18
CA PRO A 189 33.63 -41.67 -19.10
C PRO A 189 33.83 -42.11 -20.58
N ALA A 190 33.05 -41.55 -21.51
CA ALA A 190 33.43 -41.48 -22.92
C ALA A 190 32.81 -40.24 -23.59
N ALA A 191 33.56 -39.61 -24.50
CA ALA A 191 33.05 -38.55 -25.38
C ALA A 191 33.09 -39.05 -26.82
N THR A 192 32.03 -38.79 -27.59
CA THR A 192 31.99 -39.05 -29.04
C THR A 192 31.45 -37.83 -29.76
N SER A 193 32.35 -37.06 -30.35
CA SER A 193 32.01 -36.11 -31.41
C SER A 193 31.94 -36.83 -32.75
N VAL A 194 30.84 -36.68 -33.48
CA VAL A 194 30.80 -36.91 -34.93
C VAL A 194 30.26 -35.66 -35.61
N ALA A 195 31.01 -35.16 -36.59
CA ALA A 195 30.67 -33.96 -37.35
C ALA A 195 30.43 -34.35 -38.81
N SER A 196 29.46 -33.69 -39.45
CA SER A 196 29.21 -33.86 -40.88
C SER A 196 29.72 -32.66 -41.68
N THR A 197 30.63 -32.96 -42.59
CA THR A 197 30.85 -32.27 -43.87
C THR A 197 29.52 -32.05 -44.63
N VAL A 198 29.34 -31.12 -45.58
CA VAL A 198 30.20 -30.13 -46.29
C VAL A 198 29.31 -28.91 -46.61
N THR A 199 29.80 -27.69 -46.89
CA THR A 199 30.36 -27.27 -48.19
C THR A 199 30.90 -25.83 -48.06
N ALA A 200 31.88 -25.45 -48.88
CA ALA A 200 32.56 -24.14 -48.80
C ALA A 200 31.99 -23.07 -49.74
N THR A 201 32.22 -21.81 -49.37
CA THR A 201 32.59 -20.72 -50.30
C THR A 201 33.54 -19.75 -49.59
N SER A 202 34.38 -19.03 -50.35
CA SER A 202 35.67 -18.52 -49.86
C SER A 202 36.00 -17.08 -50.28
N THR A 203 36.36 -16.24 -49.29
CA THR A 203 37.22 -15.04 -49.39
C THR A 203 37.65 -14.71 -47.94
N THR A 204 38.93 -14.69 -47.51
CA THR A 204 40.02 -13.73 -47.83
C THR A 204 39.55 -12.26 -47.63
N VAL A 205 40.19 -11.37 -46.85
CA VAL A 205 41.58 -11.16 -46.38
C VAL A 205 41.59 -10.43 -45.00
N THR A 206 42.66 -10.15 -44.24
CA THR A 206 43.97 -10.79 -43.92
C THR A 206 44.67 -9.93 -42.82
N THR A 207 45.43 -10.53 -41.88
CA THR A 207 46.32 -9.87 -40.86
C THR A 207 45.67 -8.94 -39.80
N SER A 208 46.19 -8.74 -38.58
CA SER A 208 47.40 -9.24 -37.88
C SER A 208 47.20 -9.30 -36.34
N PRO A 209 47.99 -10.10 -35.58
CA PRO A 209 47.87 -10.22 -34.11
C PRO A 209 48.97 -9.51 -33.31
N THR A 210 48.71 -9.19 -32.04
CA THR A 210 49.74 -8.84 -31.03
C THR A 210 49.47 -9.60 -29.72
N LYS A 211 50.53 -10.13 -29.09
CA LYS A 211 50.47 -10.95 -27.87
C LYS A 211 51.20 -10.29 -26.69
N THR A 212 50.53 -10.18 -25.54
CA THR A 212 51.12 -9.98 -24.20
C THR A 212 50.14 -10.65 -23.23
N SER A 213 50.42 -11.77 -22.54
CA SER A 213 51.36 -11.95 -21.41
C SER A 213 51.05 -10.99 -20.23
N ARG A 214 51.10 -11.37 -18.94
CA ARG A 214 51.85 -12.47 -18.30
C ARG A 214 51.34 -12.81 -16.87
N ALA A 215 51.34 -14.11 -16.55
CA ALA A 215 51.42 -14.74 -15.21
C ALA A 215 50.26 -14.58 -14.17
N PRO A 216 50.19 -15.44 -13.13
CA PRO A 216 48.99 -15.61 -12.29
C PRO A 216 49.22 -15.56 -10.75
N ALA A 217 48.13 -15.83 -10.02
CA ALA A 217 48.05 -16.44 -8.69
C ALA A 217 48.52 -15.66 -7.44
N THR A 218 47.57 -15.45 -6.52
CA THR A 218 47.69 -15.93 -5.12
C THR A 218 46.34 -15.95 -4.40
N SER A 219 46.09 -17.02 -3.66
CA SER A 219 45.07 -17.14 -2.59
C SER A 219 45.75 -17.88 -1.43
N PRO A 220 45.49 -17.52 -0.16
CA PRO A 220 44.89 -18.54 0.71
C PRO A 220 44.00 -18.03 1.88
N ALA A 221 43.17 -18.95 2.37
CA ALA A 221 42.81 -19.21 3.78
C ALA A 221 42.42 -18.07 4.76
N ALA A 222 41.09 -17.93 4.94
CA ALA A 222 40.36 -17.99 6.22
C ALA A 222 41.01 -17.63 7.59
N THR A 223 40.33 -16.75 8.36
CA THR A 223 40.38 -16.78 9.84
C THR A 223 39.12 -16.24 10.57
N ARG A 224 38.58 -17.10 11.44
CA ARG A 224 38.02 -16.87 12.81
C ARG A 224 37.56 -15.47 13.30
N ARG A 225 36.29 -15.46 13.77
CA ARG A 225 35.82 -15.10 15.15
C ARG A 225 36.26 -13.77 15.80
N SER A 226 35.32 -12.82 15.88
CA SER A 226 35.01 -11.98 17.08
C SER A 226 33.58 -11.41 16.91
N THR A 227 32.65 -11.21 17.86
CA THR A 227 32.54 -10.91 19.31
C THR A 227 32.78 -9.46 19.74
N ARG A 228 31.72 -8.82 20.30
CA ARG A 228 31.67 -7.41 20.77
C ARG A 228 31.88 -6.37 19.63
N LEU A 229 31.48 -5.10 19.75
CA LEU A 229 31.20 -4.26 20.93
C LEU A 229 29.78 -3.70 21.01
N LYS A 230 29.40 -3.20 22.19
CA LYS A 230 28.23 -2.32 22.39
C LYS A 230 28.65 -0.87 22.06
N SER A 231 27.86 -0.16 21.26
CA SER A 231 27.95 1.30 21.16
C SER A 231 27.35 1.98 22.41
N PRO A 232 27.90 3.13 22.85
CA PRO A 232 27.38 3.88 24.00
C PRO A 232 26.09 4.65 23.66
N ALA A 233 25.33 5.02 24.70
CA ALA A 233 24.10 5.79 24.56
C ALA A 233 24.39 7.29 24.31
N PRO A 234 23.52 8.01 23.56
CA PRO A 234 23.64 9.46 23.38
C PRO A 234 23.32 10.21 24.68
N ALA A 235 23.96 11.37 24.87
CA ALA A 235 23.77 12.23 26.03
C ALA A 235 22.39 12.94 26.03
N PRO A 236 21.81 13.27 27.20
CA PRO A 236 20.54 13.97 27.30
C PRO A 236 20.65 15.43 26.86
N ALA A 237 19.66 15.90 26.09
CA ALA A 237 19.54 17.31 25.70
C ALA A 237 18.98 18.18 26.86
N PRO A 238 19.35 19.47 26.95
CA PRO A 238 18.89 20.35 28.02
C PRO A 238 17.41 20.73 27.89
N PRO A 239 16.72 21.02 29.01
CA PRO A 239 15.30 21.35 29.01
C PRO A 239 15.03 22.74 28.41
N LYS A 240 14.01 22.84 27.55
CA LYS A 240 13.47 24.13 27.09
C LYS A 240 12.51 24.70 28.15
N THR A 241 12.76 25.92 28.59
CA THR A 241 11.88 26.64 29.52
C THR A 241 10.62 27.18 28.82
N PRO A 242 9.49 27.30 29.53
CA PRO A 242 8.29 27.91 28.97
C PRO A 242 8.44 29.44 28.88
N ARG A 243 7.86 30.06 27.85
CA ARG A 243 7.69 31.53 27.78
C ARG A 243 6.21 31.86 27.59
N PRO A 244 5.62 32.75 28.42
CA PRO A 244 4.17 32.91 28.49
C PRO A 244 3.60 33.78 27.36
N SER A 245 2.28 33.69 27.20
CA SER A 245 1.47 34.59 26.39
C SER A 245 1.43 36.01 26.96
N ARG A 246 1.31 37.01 26.08
CA ARG A 246 0.73 38.32 26.42
C ARG A 246 0.14 38.97 25.18
N ALA A 247 -1.11 39.39 25.26
CA ALA A 247 -1.80 40.14 24.21
C ALA A 247 -1.65 41.66 24.40
N ALA A 248 -2.01 42.39 23.34
CA ALA A 248 -2.41 43.81 23.30
C ALA A 248 -1.48 44.86 23.92
N ARG A 249 -0.88 45.70 23.05
CA ARG A 249 -0.89 47.16 23.26
C ARG A 249 -0.82 47.97 21.95
N GLU A 250 -1.99 48.45 21.56
CA GLU A 250 -2.32 49.82 21.10
C GLU A 250 -1.20 50.82 20.72
N ARG A 251 -1.53 51.68 19.74
CA ARG A 251 -0.93 52.97 19.33
C ARG A 251 0.19 52.99 18.29
N GLU A 252 -0.24 53.10 17.03
CA GLU A 252 -0.29 54.41 16.36
C GLU A 252 0.86 55.39 16.69
N ARG A 253 1.80 55.54 15.74
CA ARG A 253 2.40 56.86 15.49
C ARG A 253 2.82 57.03 14.03
N GLU A 254 1.94 57.71 13.30
CA GLU A 254 2.21 58.41 12.05
C GLU A 254 3.55 59.16 12.04
N ARG A 255 4.35 58.99 10.98
CA ARG A 255 5.01 60.09 10.25
C ARG A 255 5.69 59.66 8.95
N GLU A 256 5.26 60.36 7.91
CA GLU A 256 5.78 60.48 6.54
C GLU A 256 7.31 60.48 6.40
N ARG A 257 7.78 59.94 5.25
CA ARG A 257 8.92 60.47 4.45
C ARG A 257 9.09 59.76 3.10
N ASP A 258 8.34 60.22 2.12
CA ASP A 258 8.84 60.76 0.84
C ASP A 258 10.03 60.11 0.10
N THR A 259 9.78 59.65 -1.14
CA THR A 259 10.68 59.70 -2.33
C THR A 259 11.96 58.81 -2.28
N VAL A 260 12.64 58.38 -3.36
CA VAL A 260 12.62 58.45 -4.85
C VAL A 260 12.92 57.01 -5.35
N GLY A 261 12.54 56.46 -6.52
CA GLY A 261 11.84 56.90 -7.74
C GLY A 261 12.07 55.85 -8.87
N SER A 262 11.91 56.22 -10.16
CA SER A 262 11.80 55.32 -11.34
C SER A 262 10.46 54.56 -11.34
N ASP A 263 9.48 54.78 -12.23
CA ASP A 263 9.42 55.17 -13.66
C ASP A 263 9.60 53.98 -14.64
N GLU A 264 8.77 53.99 -15.70
CA GLU A 264 8.47 52.94 -16.71
C GLU A 264 8.27 51.51 -16.17
N THR A 265 7.04 51.03 -15.89
CA THR A 265 6.00 50.69 -16.88
C THR A 265 4.57 50.87 -16.35
N ALA A 266 3.64 51.36 -17.17
CA ALA A 266 2.27 51.71 -16.73
C ALA A 266 1.17 51.16 -17.67
N VAL A 267 0.85 49.87 -17.52
CA VAL A 267 -0.39 49.21 -18.01
C VAL A 267 -0.78 48.15 -16.96
N GLU A 268 -2.03 47.67 -16.96
CA GLU A 268 -2.54 46.55 -16.13
C GLU A 268 -2.59 46.79 -14.60
N HIS A 269 -3.51 47.66 -14.13
CA HIS A 269 -3.94 47.69 -12.72
C HIS A 269 -5.49 47.70 -12.54
N GLU A 270 -6.25 47.25 -13.54
CA GLU A 270 -7.73 47.17 -13.45
C GLU A 270 -8.21 45.72 -13.28
N GLU A 271 -7.60 44.77 -13.99
CA GLU A 271 -7.95 43.33 -13.97
C GLU A 271 -7.81 42.68 -12.57
N ALA A 272 -6.85 43.15 -11.76
CA ALA A 272 -6.68 42.71 -10.37
C ALA A 272 -7.89 43.04 -9.46
N SER A 273 -8.72 44.02 -9.83
CA SER A 273 -9.97 44.35 -9.11
C SER A 273 -11.12 43.42 -9.50
N GLU A 274 -11.11 42.85 -10.70
CA GLU A 274 -12.16 41.92 -11.16
C GLU A 274 -11.90 40.50 -10.69
N ALA A 275 -10.64 40.04 -10.70
CA ALA A 275 -10.24 38.74 -10.18
C ALA A 275 -10.68 38.51 -8.71
N ALA A 276 -10.68 39.56 -7.88
CA ALA A 276 -11.17 39.49 -6.50
C ALA A 276 -12.69 39.27 -6.42
N LYS A 277 -13.47 39.90 -7.31
CA LYS A 277 -14.95 39.83 -7.31
C LYS A 277 -15.46 38.46 -7.77
N VAL A 278 -14.74 37.80 -8.69
CA VAL A 278 -15.06 36.44 -9.13
C VAL A 278 -14.91 35.42 -7.99
N ALA A 279 -13.94 35.64 -7.08
CA ALA A 279 -13.66 34.71 -5.98
C ALA A 279 -14.66 34.78 -4.81
N GLU A 280 -15.33 35.92 -4.57
CA GLU A 280 -16.31 36.04 -3.48
C GLU A 280 -17.66 35.38 -3.77
N VAL A 281 -18.07 35.30 -5.05
CA VAL A 281 -19.38 34.74 -5.43
C VAL A 281 -19.47 33.23 -5.16
N ASP A 282 -18.42 32.49 -5.50
CA ASP A 282 -18.35 31.02 -5.39
C ASP A 282 -18.51 30.54 -3.93
N MET A 283 -17.90 31.25 -2.96
CA MET A 283 -17.99 30.91 -1.54
C MET A 283 -19.42 31.04 -0.97
N ALA A 284 -20.28 31.88 -1.55
CA ALA A 284 -21.66 32.02 -1.11
C ALA A 284 -22.54 30.83 -1.56
N GLU A 285 -22.19 30.18 -2.67
CA GLU A 285 -22.89 29.01 -3.20
C GLU A 285 -22.39 27.71 -2.52
N ASP A 286 -21.08 27.55 -2.30
CA ASP A 286 -20.53 26.44 -1.48
C ASP A 286 -21.10 26.46 -0.04
N LEU A 287 -21.25 27.65 0.57
CA LEU A 287 -21.93 27.82 1.87
C LEU A 287 -23.46 27.59 1.84
N ARG A 288 -24.07 27.41 0.67
CA ARG A 288 -25.44 26.91 0.50
C ARG A 288 -25.44 25.40 0.34
N GLU A 289 -24.67 24.87 -0.62
CA GLU A 289 -24.58 23.41 -0.87
C GLU A 289 -24.19 22.63 0.39
N GLN A 290 -23.23 23.13 1.18
CA GLN A 290 -22.83 22.50 2.44
C GLN A 290 -23.95 22.49 3.48
N LYS A 291 -24.83 23.50 3.52
CA LYS A 291 -25.98 23.54 4.44
C LYS A 291 -27.06 22.57 4.01
N GLU A 292 -27.39 22.53 2.73
CA GLU A 292 -28.36 21.59 2.16
C GLU A 292 -27.88 20.14 2.33
N LEU A 293 -26.58 19.88 2.18
CA LEU A 293 -25.98 18.56 2.44
C LEU A 293 -26.07 18.17 3.93
N ILE A 294 -25.83 19.10 4.86
CA ILE A 294 -25.97 18.86 6.31
C ILE A 294 -27.44 18.61 6.68
N GLU A 295 -28.37 19.39 6.13
CA GLU A 295 -29.81 19.21 6.36
C GLU A 295 -30.30 17.86 5.83
N ARG A 296 -29.89 17.49 4.61
CA ARG A 296 -30.17 16.17 4.01
C ARG A 296 -29.62 15.01 4.85
N LEU A 297 -28.37 15.08 5.30
CA LEU A 297 -27.77 14.05 6.16
C LEU A 297 -28.42 13.98 7.56
N LYS A 298 -28.96 15.10 8.05
CA LYS A 298 -29.72 15.15 9.31
C LYS A 298 -31.12 14.54 9.13
N ALA A 299 -31.79 14.80 8.01
CA ALA A 299 -33.07 14.20 7.65
C ALA A 299 -32.93 12.68 7.44
N GLU A 300 -31.91 12.23 6.69
CA GLU A 300 -31.60 10.80 6.49
C GLU A 300 -31.36 10.08 7.84
N ARG A 301 -30.64 10.72 8.77
CA ARG A 301 -30.47 10.19 10.13
C ARG A 301 -31.75 10.16 10.96
N ALA A 302 -32.61 11.17 10.83
CA ALA A 302 -33.88 11.22 11.55
C ALA A 302 -34.85 10.14 11.06
N GLN A 303 -35.02 10.03 9.73
CA GLN A 303 -35.79 8.97 9.10
C GLN A 303 -35.26 7.59 9.51
N LYS A 304 -33.96 7.35 9.38
CA LYS A 304 -33.35 6.07 9.74
C LYS A 304 -33.44 5.73 11.23
N ALA A 305 -33.42 6.74 12.11
CA ALA A 305 -33.64 6.53 13.53
C ALA A 305 -35.09 6.09 13.82
N GLN A 306 -36.07 6.67 13.10
CA GLN A 306 -37.47 6.30 13.25
C GLN A 306 -37.79 4.93 12.63
N GLU A 307 -37.27 4.63 11.43
CA GLU A 307 -37.31 3.28 10.84
C GLU A 307 -36.74 2.23 11.81
N SER A 308 -35.64 2.53 12.51
CA SER A 308 -35.05 1.63 13.52
C SER A 308 -35.78 1.56 14.86
N ILE A 309 -36.84 2.35 15.06
CA ILE A 309 -37.75 2.26 16.21
C ILE A 309 -38.98 1.45 15.79
N ASP A 310 -39.56 1.74 14.63
CA ASP A 310 -40.71 1.02 14.07
C ASP A 310 -40.37 -0.49 13.88
N ASP A 311 -39.17 -0.80 13.32
CA ASP A 311 -38.62 -2.17 13.21
C ASP A 311 -38.51 -2.89 14.57
N MET A 312 -38.36 -2.16 15.70
CA MET A 312 -38.27 -2.74 17.04
C MET A 312 -39.64 -2.85 17.75
N GLU A 313 -40.65 -2.11 17.32
CA GLU A 313 -41.99 -2.18 17.93
C GLU A 313 -42.83 -3.31 17.30
N GLU A 314 -42.66 -3.59 16.01
CA GLU A 314 -43.40 -4.68 15.33
C GLU A 314 -42.96 -6.08 15.82
N ASP A 315 -41.66 -6.31 16.07
CA ASP A 315 -41.12 -7.58 16.60
C ASP A 315 -41.62 -7.89 18.04
N VAL A 316 -41.92 -6.86 18.84
CA VAL A 316 -42.42 -7.01 20.23
C VAL A 316 -43.93 -7.25 20.29
N ALA A 317 -44.69 -6.82 19.28
CA ALA A 317 -46.12 -7.09 19.18
C ALA A 317 -46.43 -8.57 18.81
N ALA A 318 -45.50 -9.27 18.16
CA ALA A 318 -45.74 -10.58 17.57
C ALA A 318 -45.80 -11.75 18.59
N GLU A 319 -45.02 -11.73 19.67
CA GLU A 319 -44.95 -12.86 20.63
C GLU A 319 -46.16 -12.96 21.60
N ALA A 320 -47.07 -11.98 21.62
CA ALA A 320 -48.10 -11.86 22.66
C ALA A 320 -49.33 -12.79 22.51
N SER A 321 -49.43 -13.63 21.46
CA SER A 321 -50.72 -14.20 21.02
C SER A 321 -50.84 -15.73 20.83
N ILE A 322 -49.80 -16.53 21.12
CA ILE A 322 -49.83 -17.99 20.91
C ILE A 322 -49.49 -18.77 22.18
N GLY A 323 -50.35 -19.72 22.61
CA GLY A 323 -49.91 -20.84 23.45
C GLY A 323 -50.66 -21.18 24.75
N GLN A 324 -51.93 -20.81 24.95
CA GLN A 324 -52.67 -21.33 26.11
C GLN A 324 -52.89 -22.86 26.05
N LYS A 325 -52.79 -23.52 27.22
CA LYS A 325 -53.06 -24.95 27.51
C LYS A 325 -52.09 -25.98 26.91
N ARG A 326 -51.16 -26.44 27.75
CA ARG A 326 -51.38 -27.62 28.61
C ARG A 326 -50.66 -27.41 29.95
N GLY A 327 -51.33 -27.72 31.06
CA GLY A 327 -50.77 -27.52 32.39
C GLY A 327 -49.87 -28.69 32.82
N ARG A 328 -48.85 -28.37 33.61
CA ARG A 328 -48.20 -29.27 34.56
C ARG A 328 -47.74 -28.44 35.75
N GLU A 329 -48.13 -28.85 36.94
CA GLU A 329 -47.70 -28.23 38.20
C GLU A 329 -46.29 -28.74 38.57
N ASP A 330 -45.60 -27.92 39.36
CA ASP A 330 -44.35 -28.20 40.07
C ASP A 330 -43.09 -28.50 39.20
N GLU A 331 -41.87 -28.26 39.66
CA GLU A 331 -41.44 -27.82 41.01
C GLU A 331 -40.30 -26.77 40.94
N LYS A 332 -40.02 -26.09 42.05
CA LYS A 332 -39.10 -24.94 42.12
C LYS A 332 -37.63 -25.38 42.29
N GLU A 333 -37.09 -26.16 41.36
CA GLU A 333 -35.69 -26.57 41.40
C GLU A 333 -34.74 -25.49 40.85
N GLU A 334 -33.74 -25.12 41.66
CA GLU A 334 -32.65 -24.24 41.25
C GLU A 334 -31.75 -24.97 40.24
N LEU A 335 -31.73 -24.51 38.97
CA LEU A 335 -30.87 -25.06 37.92
C LEU A 335 -29.38 -24.79 38.21
N ARG A 336 -28.81 -25.62 39.10
CA ARG A 336 -27.37 -25.71 39.36
C ARG A 336 -26.67 -26.24 38.12
N LEU A 337 -26.25 -25.31 37.26
CA LEU A 337 -25.32 -25.58 36.17
C LEU A 337 -23.99 -26.07 36.75
N ASN A 338 -23.87 -27.38 36.93
CA ASN A 338 -22.61 -28.08 37.15
C ASN A 338 -21.77 -28.01 35.86
N ILE A 339 -21.31 -26.80 35.54
CA ILE A 339 -20.19 -26.58 34.62
C ILE A 339 -19.00 -27.27 35.28
N LYS A 340 -18.71 -28.50 34.83
CA LYS A 340 -17.50 -29.20 35.24
C LYS A 340 -16.32 -28.42 34.65
N GLU A 341 -15.74 -27.54 35.47
CA GLU A 341 -14.57 -26.77 35.10
C GLU A 341 -13.51 -27.73 34.54
N PRO A 342 -13.04 -27.54 33.30
CA PRO A 342 -12.01 -28.40 32.74
C PRO A 342 -10.73 -28.14 33.54
N GLU A 343 -10.23 -29.18 34.22
CA GLU A 343 -9.05 -29.09 35.09
C GLU A 343 -7.92 -28.35 34.36
N THR A 344 -7.53 -27.20 34.90
CA THR A 344 -6.51 -26.35 34.32
C THR A 344 -5.13 -26.95 34.61
N GLU A 345 -4.77 -27.99 33.86
CA GLU A 345 -3.36 -28.35 33.67
C GLU A 345 -2.63 -27.10 33.16
N GLU A 346 -1.85 -26.48 34.05
CA GLU A 346 -1.09 -25.26 33.77
C GLU A 346 -0.02 -25.55 32.72
N ARG A 347 -0.40 -25.48 31.44
CA ARG A 347 0.55 -25.48 30.32
C ARG A 347 1.45 -24.27 30.47
N ALA A 348 2.63 -24.49 31.05
CA ALA A 348 3.56 -23.45 31.47
C ALA A 348 3.86 -22.47 30.33
N ILE A 349 3.14 -21.34 30.32
CA ILE A 349 3.34 -20.29 29.32
C ILE A 349 4.71 -19.69 29.61
N ALA A 350 5.67 -19.96 28.72
CA ALA A 350 7.02 -19.42 28.77
C ALA A 350 7.01 -17.90 28.48
N THR A 351 6.49 -17.14 29.45
CA THR A 351 6.33 -15.69 29.37
C THR A 351 7.72 -15.05 29.27
N ASN A 352 7.95 -14.37 28.14
CA ASN A 352 9.24 -13.77 27.87
C ASN A 352 9.44 -12.56 28.80
N LYS A 353 10.27 -12.73 29.85
CA LYS A 353 10.38 -11.89 31.07
C LYS A 353 10.79 -10.40 30.88
N ARG A 354 10.68 -9.85 29.67
CA ARG A 354 10.99 -8.44 29.33
C ARG A 354 9.77 -7.51 29.19
N VAL A 355 8.54 -8.01 29.34
CA VAL A 355 7.31 -7.18 29.24
C VAL A 355 6.36 -7.39 30.44
N ALA A 356 6.91 -7.69 31.62
CA ALA A 356 6.18 -7.60 32.87
C ALA A 356 6.18 -6.14 33.34
N GLY A 357 5.01 -5.47 33.33
CA GLY A 357 4.91 -4.08 33.81
C GLY A 357 3.72 -3.24 33.31
N VAL A 358 2.98 -3.67 32.26
CA VAL A 358 1.81 -2.93 31.75
C VAL A 358 0.59 -3.86 31.66
N SER A 359 -0.29 -3.79 32.67
CA SER A 359 -1.57 -4.51 32.67
C SER A 359 -2.47 -4.04 31.53
N ALA A 360 -3.39 -4.90 31.07
CA ALA A 360 -4.22 -4.61 29.91
C ALA A 360 -5.17 -3.42 30.13
N GLN A 361 -5.63 -3.20 31.36
CA GLN A 361 -6.61 -2.16 31.71
C GLN A 361 -6.11 -0.73 31.48
N HIS A 362 -4.80 -0.46 31.56
CA HIS A 362 -4.26 0.87 31.24
C HIS A 362 -4.26 1.19 29.74
N LYS A 363 -4.42 0.19 28.86
CA LYS A 363 -4.31 0.40 27.41
C LYS A 363 -5.57 1.01 26.80
N SER A 364 -6.77 0.61 27.24
CA SER A 364 -8.03 1.19 26.75
C SER A 364 -8.17 2.67 27.11
N LEU A 365 -7.84 3.03 28.35
CA LEU A 365 -7.85 4.43 28.83
C LEU A 365 -6.96 5.35 27.98
N ALA A 366 -5.77 4.88 27.56
CA ALA A 366 -4.83 5.67 26.77
C ALA A 366 -5.32 6.00 25.34
N TRP A 367 -6.19 5.18 24.74
CA TRP A 367 -6.82 5.51 23.45
C TRP A 367 -8.00 6.47 23.62
N GLY A 368 -8.75 6.34 24.73
CA GLY A 368 -9.87 7.24 25.04
C GLY A 368 -9.43 8.69 25.28
N THR A 369 -8.37 8.91 26.07
CA THR A 369 -7.84 10.26 26.34
C THR A 369 -7.28 10.94 25.09
N LEU A 370 -6.66 10.19 24.19
CA LEU A 370 -6.09 10.72 22.94
C LEU A 370 -7.17 11.26 22.00
N LEU A 371 -8.30 10.55 21.86
CA LEU A 371 -9.46 11.03 21.09
C LEU A 371 -10.11 12.28 21.71
N PHE A 372 -10.26 12.32 23.04
CA PHE A 372 -10.82 13.49 23.73
C PHE A 372 -9.95 14.75 23.57
N ALA A 373 -8.62 14.60 23.65
CA ALA A 373 -7.67 15.71 23.48
C ALA A 373 -7.73 16.33 22.08
N VAL A 374 -7.89 15.51 21.03
CA VAL A 374 -8.07 16.01 19.64
C VAL A 374 -9.40 16.76 19.49
N GLY A 375 -10.47 16.27 20.12
CA GLY A 375 -11.79 16.90 20.08
C GLY A 375 -11.83 18.32 20.65
N MET A 376 -11.19 18.55 21.81
CA MET A 376 -11.17 19.90 22.41
C MET A 376 -10.27 20.90 21.66
N GLY A 377 -9.18 20.44 21.03
CA GLY A 377 -8.24 21.33 20.34
C GLY A 377 -8.84 22.08 19.15
N ALA A 378 -9.83 21.48 18.46
CA ALA A 378 -10.48 22.08 17.29
C ALA A 378 -11.33 23.32 17.64
N VAL A 379 -11.87 23.41 18.87
CA VAL A 379 -12.79 24.49 19.27
C VAL A 379 -12.05 25.80 19.62
N SER A 380 -10.74 25.71 19.89
CA SER A 380 -9.91 26.88 20.29
C SER A 380 -9.34 27.67 19.11
N PHE A 381 -9.57 27.24 17.86
CA PHE A 381 -8.94 27.81 16.66
C PHE A 381 -9.91 28.54 15.72
N ILE A 382 -11.02 29.06 16.25
CA ILE A 382 -11.91 29.99 15.55
C ILE A 382 -11.33 31.41 15.74
N PRO A 383 -10.73 32.05 14.71
CA PRO A 383 -10.25 33.42 14.82
C PRO A 383 -11.45 34.38 14.95
N SER A 384 -11.43 35.23 15.97
CA SER A 384 -12.41 36.31 16.11
C SER A 384 -12.18 37.36 15.01
N ILE A 385 -13.10 37.45 14.05
CA ILE A 385 -13.06 38.45 12.98
C ILE A 385 -13.58 39.78 13.59
N PRO A 386 -12.77 40.86 13.61
CA PRO A 386 -13.20 42.13 14.18
C PRO A 386 -14.30 42.78 13.32
N SER A 387 -15.43 43.09 13.93
CA SER A 387 -16.54 43.80 13.27
C SER A 387 -16.15 45.26 12.98
N LEU A 388 -15.75 45.54 11.75
CA LEU A 388 -15.33 46.88 11.32
C LEU A 388 -16.57 47.72 11.00
N ALA A 389 -17.08 48.42 12.02
CA ALA A 389 -18.25 49.28 11.91
C ALA A 389 -17.84 50.76 11.91
N GLY A 390 -18.30 51.50 10.89
CA GLY A 390 -18.24 52.95 10.80
C GLY A 390 -17.06 53.52 9.99
N TYR A 391 -17.37 54.10 8.84
CA TYR A 391 -17.33 55.56 8.69
C TYR A 391 -18.45 56.01 7.73
N PHE A 392 -18.94 57.23 7.94
CA PHE A 392 -19.86 57.98 7.08
C PHE A 392 -19.13 59.23 6.58
#